data_AF-A0A2U8FX09-F1
#
_entry.id   AF-A0A2U8FX09-F1
#
_cell.length_a   1.000
_cell.length_b   1.000
_cell.length_c   1.000
_cell.angle_alpha   90.00
_cell.angle_beta   90.00
_cell.angle_gamma   90.00
#
_symmetry.space_group_name_H-M   'P 1'
#
loop_
_entity.id
_entity.type
_entity.pdbx_description
1 polymer ?
#
loop_
_entity_poly.entity_id
_entity_poly.type
_entity_poly.pdbx_seq_one_letter_code
_entity_poly.pdbx_strand_id
1 'polypeptide(L)'
;MTPTSNDLLRSSFAALRAEGLRARDAAARMGLSEGAAVAAHAVSPTRPAHPADSLLHAVVLDADWLGLLRGLEQVGEVMALTRNEHIVHEKIGVYRHASAQGPVGLLVGPEIDLRLFFSHWHVGFHVTESTPRGLQHSLQFFDRHGVAVHKVHARPQTDFDAWHALVARHHSPLPSPGFEPGEPLRTADRPDAEIDALGLGEAWAAMHDTHEFFDLLKRFQVGRLQALRLMEGVHTRPAPADATARLLAQARDAGVPIMVFVGSRGCIQIHTGPFHRVEPMGPWLNVLDDGFNLHLREDAIHETWLVSKPTDDGPVTSIEVFDRHGDVIVMFFGARKPGQPERPDWRALAFGLTSAPEREAA
;
A
#
# COMPACT_ATOMS: atom_id res chain seq x y z
N MET A 1 37.79 11.32 -17.41
CA MET A 1 36.46 11.41 -18.04
C MET A 1 35.59 12.30 -17.17
N THR A 2 34.87 13.24 -17.76
CA THR A 2 33.87 14.05 -17.05
C THR A 2 32.72 13.14 -16.62
N PRO A 3 32.25 13.17 -15.36
CA PRO A 3 31.14 12.32 -14.93
C PRO A 3 29.87 12.64 -15.75
N THR A 4 29.16 11.60 -16.17
CA THR A 4 27.85 11.77 -16.81
C THR A 4 26.81 12.26 -15.80
N SER A 5 25.67 12.77 -16.27
CA SER A 5 24.58 13.21 -15.38
C SER A 5 24.11 12.07 -14.46
N ASN A 6 24.09 10.82 -14.93
CA ASN A 6 23.70 9.68 -14.11
C ASN A 6 24.76 9.33 -13.06
N ASP A 7 26.06 9.50 -13.34
CA ASP A 7 27.13 9.22 -12.36
C ASP A 7 27.04 10.15 -11.16
N LEU A 8 26.69 11.42 -11.41
CA LEU A 8 26.44 12.40 -10.35
C LEU A 8 25.21 12.03 -9.53
N LEU A 9 24.11 11.64 -10.18
CA LEU A 9 22.90 11.20 -9.49
C LEU A 9 23.16 9.98 -8.59
N ARG A 10 23.84 8.94 -9.10
CA ARG A 10 24.17 7.74 -8.32
C ARG A 10 25.06 8.06 -7.12
N SER A 11 26.06 8.92 -7.31
CA SER A 11 26.96 9.34 -6.23
C SER A 11 26.23 10.14 -5.14
N SER A 12 25.37 11.09 -5.52
CA SER A 12 24.54 11.85 -4.57
C SER A 12 23.55 10.95 -3.84
N PHE A 13 22.91 10.01 -4.55
CA PHE A 13 22.00 9.04 -3.95
C PHE A 13 22.72 8.19 -2.91
N ALA A 14 23.89 7.64 -3.25
CA ALA A 14 24.69 6.84 -2.32
C ALA A 14 25.12 7.62 -1.07
N ALA A 15 25.49 8.89 -1.20
CA ALA A 15 25.82 9.74 -0.06
C ALA A 15 24.63 9.93 0.90
N LEU A 16 23.44 10.22 0.36
CA LEU A 16 22.22 10.36 1.17
C LEU A 16 21.81 9.03 1.82
N ARG A 17 21.99 7.90 1.14
CA ARG A 17 21.78 6.56 1.72
C ARG A 17 22.74 6.30 2.89
N ALA A 18 23.99 6.76 2.80
CA ALA A 18 24.98 6.63 3.87
C ALA A 18 24.65 7.48 5.11
N GLU A 19 23.89 8.57 4.95
CA GLU A 19 23.30 9.34 6.07
C GLU A 19 22.13 8.61 6.76
N GLY A 20 21.72 7.44 6.25
CA GLY A 20 20.63 6.63 6.80
C GLY A 20 19.25 6.87 6.18
N LEU A 21 19.16 7.71 5.14
CA LEU A 21 17.88 7.98 4.47
C LEU A 21 17.36 6.73 3.74
N ARG A 22 16.04 6.54 3.73
CA ARG A 22 15.39 5.54 2.88
C ARG A 22 15.48 5.95 1.41
N ALA A 23 15.39 4.98 0.48
CA ALA A 23 15.56 5.23 -0.95
C ALA A 23 14.62 6.34 -1.47
N ARG A 24 13.35 6.27 -1.06
CA ARG A 24 12.36 7.32 -1.31
C ARG A 24 12.80 8.71 -0.83
N ASP A 25 13.25 8.83 0.42
CA ASP A 25 13.59 10.12 1.02
C ASP A 25 14.87 10.70 0.39
N ALA A 26 15.83 9.82 0.05
CA ALA A 26 17.02 10.19 -0.71
C ALA A 26 16.66 10.73 -2.10
N ALA A 27 15.77 10.04 -2.83
CA ALA A 27 15.28 10.49 -4.13
C ALA A 27 14.58 11.84 -4.04
N ALA A 28 13.67 12.00 -3.06
CA ALA A 28 12.94 13.25 -2.84
C ALA A 28 13.89 14.42 -2.52
N ARG A 29 14.93 14.20 -1.71
CA ARG A 29 15.94 15.23 -1.38
C ARG A 29 16.79 15.63 -2.60
N MET A 30 16.87 14.78 -3.62
CA MET A 30 17.48 15.09 -4.91
C MET A 30 16.50 15.72 -5.91
N GLY A 31 15.22 15.89 -5.56
CA GLY A 31 14.17 16.35 -6.46
C GLY A 31 13.77 15.31 -7.51
N LEU A 32 13.99 14.01 -7.24
CA LEU A 32 13.66 12.90 -8.13
C LEU A 32 12.51 12.07 -7.55
N SER A 33 11.75 11.42 -8.44
CA SER A 33 10.91 10.30 -8.03
C SER A 33 11.76 9.08 -7.67
N GLU A 34 11.21 8.18 -6.84
CA GLU A 34 11.92 6.98 -6.41
C GLU A 34 12.26 6.08 -7.61
N GLY A 35 11.31 5.94 -8.55
CA GLY A 35 11.53 5.21 -9.80
C GLY A 35 12.65 5.81 -10.64
N ALA A 36 12.74 7.14 -10.76
CA ALA A 36 13.82 7.80 -11.49
C ALA A 36 15.19 7.57 -10.85
N ALA A 37 15.26 7.57 -9.51
CA ALA A 37 16.48 7.22 -8.79
C ALA A 37 16.91 5.77 -9.06
N VAL A 38 15.97 4.81 -9.06
CA VAL A 38 16.27 3.40 -9.40
C VAL A 38 16.68 3.25 -10.87
N ALA A 39 15.99 3.91 -11.79
CA ALA A 39 16.32 3.87 -13.22
C ALA A 39 17.72 4.43 -13.53
N ALA A 40 18.22 5.40 -12.76
CA ALA A 40 19.60 5.89 -12.91
C ALA A 40 20.67 4.80 -12.64
N HIS A 41 20.29 3.71 -11.96
CA HIS A 41 21.11 2.53 -11.68
C HIS A 41 20.82 1.34 -12.61
N ALA A 42 19.93 1.52 -13.59
CA ALA A 42 19.64 0.52 -14.64
C ALA A 42 20.58 0.72 -15.84
N VAL A 43 21.88 0.51 -15.62
CA VAL A 43 22.93 0.65 -16.64
C VAL A 43 23.45 -0.72 -17.09
N SER A 44 23.89 -0.80 -18.35
CA SER A 44 24.50 -2.01 -18.93
C SER A 44 25.66 -2.52 -18.05
N PRO A 45 25.88 -3.84 -17.89
CA PRO A 45 26.75 -4.45 -16.87
C PRO A 45 28.25 -4.24 -17.08
N THR A 46 28.65 -3.17 -17.77
CA THR A 46 30.04 -2.69 -17.75
C THR A 46 30.36 -2.27 -16.33
N ARG A 47 31.03 -3.19 -15.62
CA ARG A 47 31.78 -3.10 -14.35
C ARG A 47 31.64 -1.77 -13.60
N PRO A 48 31.32 -1.76 -12.29
CA PRO A 48 31.17 -0.52 -11.53
C PRO A 48 32.37 0.40 -11.79
N ALA A 49 32.11 1.54 -12.45
CA ALA A 49 33.14 2.51 -12.76
C ALA A 49 33.48 3.32 -11.50
N HIS A 50 32.54 3.37 -10.54
CA HIS A 50 32.67 4.09 -9.29
C HIS A 50 32.15 3.24 -8.10
N PRO A 51 32.71 3.37 -6.87
CA PRO A 51 32.20 2.69 -5.67
C PRO A 51 30.71 2.92 -5.38
N ALA A 52 30.14 4.04 -5.86
CA ALA A 52 28.72 4.34 -5.76
C ALA A 52 27.84 3.41 -6.63
N ASP A 53 28.39 2.91 -7.75
CA ASP A 53 27.74 1.90 -8.60
C ASP A 53 27.66 0.54 -7.89
N SER A 54 28.42 0.33 -6.81
CA SER A 54 28.41 -0.90 -6.02
C SER A 54 27.31 -0.93 -4.95
N LEU A 55 26.67 0.21 -4.67
CA LEU A 55 25.61 0.28 -3.67
C LEU A 55 24.32 -0.34 -4.19
N LEU A 56 23.86 0.08 -5.36
CA LEU A 56 22.57 -0.31 -5.93
C LEU A 56 22.74 -0.61 -7.43
N HIS A 57 22.23 -1.75 -7.86
CA HIS A 57 22.16 -2.16 -9.26
C HIS A 57 20.70 -2.50 -9.61
N ALA A 58 20.22 -2.04 -10.76
CA ALA A 58 18.87 -2.31 -11.23
C ALA A 58 18.88 -2.99 -12.61
N VAL A 59 17.99 -3.96 -12.79
CA VAL A 59 17.71 -4.62 -14.06
C VAL A 59 16.26 -4.34 -14.43
N VAL A 60 16.03 -3.85 -15.64
CA VAL A 60 14.67 -3.56 -16.13
C VAL A 60 13.94 -4.88 -16.41
N LEU A 61 12.69 -4.94 -15.96
CA LEU A 61 11.81 -6.09 -16.19
C LEU A 61 10.80 -5.78 -17.30
N ASP A 62 10.37 -6.80 -18.03
CA ASP A 62 9.28 -6.70 -18.99
C ASP A 62 7.92 -6.45 -18.29
N ALA A 63 6.93 -6.07 -19.09
CA ALA A 63 5.60 -5.71 -18.61
C ALA A 63 4.64 -6.90 -18.46
N ASP A 64 5.13 -8.15 -18.47
CA ASP A 64 4.32 -9.33 -18.13
C ASP A 64 4.15 -9.45 -16.61
N TRP A 65 3.43 -8.48 -16.02
CA TRP A 65 3.24 -8.37 -14.58
C TRP A 65 2.60 -9.62 -13.98
N LEU A 66 1.61 -10.20 -14.66
CA LEU A 66 0.94 -11.40 -14.18
C LEU A 66 1.85 -12.62 -14.25
N GLY A 67 2.60 -12.80 -15.34
CA GLY A 67 3.58 -13.89 -15.47
C GLY A 67 4.65 -13.82 -14.38
N LEU A 68 5.15 -12.61 -14.11
CA LEU A 68 6.13 -12.38 -13.06
C LEU A 68 5.58 -12.70 -11.68
N LEU A 69 4.39 -12.19 -11.34
CA LEU A 69 3.76 -12.44 -10.04
C LEU A 69 3.39 -13.92 -9.83
N ARG A 70 3.01 -14.64 -10.89
CA ARG A 70 2.82 -16.10 -10.83
C ARG A 70 4.13 -16.84 -10.58
N GLY A 71 5.22 -16.37 -11.18
CA GLY A 71 6.53 -16.96 -11.00
C GLY A 71 7.06 -16.85 -9.57
N LEU A 72 6.61 -15.84 -8.81
CA LEU A 72 6.96 -15.69 -7.39
C LEU A 72 6.46 -16.83 -6.50
N GLU A 73 5.50 -17.65 -6.93
CA GLU A 73 5.12 -18.83 -6.15
C GLU A 73 6.30 -19.80 -5.98
N GLN A 74 7.18 -19.90 -6.99
CA GLN A 74 8.32 -20.81 -7.00
C GLN A 74 9.51 -20.33 -6.15
N VAL A 75 9.59 -19.02 -5.87
CA VAL A 75 10.70 -18.46 -5.07
C VAL A 75 10.49 -18.69 -3.57
N GLY A 76 9.30 -19.15 -3.16
CA GLY A 76 8.96 -19.42 -1.78
C GLY A 76 8.60 -18.16 -0.99
N GLU A 77 9.01 -18.13 0.28
CA GLU A 77 8.63 -17.06 1.20
C GLU A 77 9.43 -15.77 0.94
N VAL A 78 8.69 -14.67 0.78
CA VAL A 78 9.22 -13.33 0.53
C VAL A 78 8.50 -12.32 1.43
N MET A 79 8.94 -11.06 1.43
CA MET A 79 8.20 -9.96 2.06
C MET A 79 7.59 -9.06 0.99
N ALA A 80 6.27 -8.92 1.02
CA ALA A 80 5.49 -8.00 0.21
C ALA A 80 5.36 -6.65 0.90
N LEU A 81 5.66 -5.56 0.20
CA LEU A 81 5.56 -4.20 0.71
C LEU A 81 4.67 -3.35 -0.18
N THR A 82 3.62 -2.80 0.40
CA THR A 82 2.77 -1.78 -0.22
C THR A 82 2.62 -0.61 0.73
N ARG A 83 2.60 0.60 0.19
CA ARG A 83 2.58 1.83 0.99
C ARG A 83 1.89 2.96 0.26
N ASN A 84 1.48 3.97 1.03
CA ASN A 84 1.22 5.31 0.54
C ASN A 84 2.16 6.31 1.23
N GLU A 85 1.77 7.59 1.30
CA GLU A 85 2.55 8.64 1.96
C GLU A 85 2.71 8.36 3.45
N HIS A 86 1.64 7.89 4.10
CA HIS A 86 1.48 7.95 5.55
C HIS A 86 1.47 6.58 6.21
N ILE A 87 1.44 5.48 5.46
CA ILE A 87 1.51 4.14 6.01
C ILE A 87 2.34 3.19 5.13
N VAL A 88 3.03 2.26 5.80
CA VAL A 88 3.74 1.13 5.17
C VAL A 88 3.15 -0.17 5.70
N HIS A 89 2.82 -1.09 4.80
CA HIS A 89 2.30 -2.43 5.08
C HIS A 89 3.29 -3.47 4.54
N GLU A 90 3.86 -4.26 5.43
CA GLU A 90 4.80 -5.33 5.12
C GLU A 90 4.20 -6.67 5.53
N LYS A 91 4.12 -7.61 4.60
CA LYS A 91 3.53 -8.94 4.84
C LYS A 91 4.46 -10.02 4.34
N ILE A 92 4.76 -11.00 5.18
CA ILE A 92 5.57 -12.15 4.81
C ILE A 92 4.65 -13.28 4.34
N GLY A 93 5.02 -13.94 3.24
CA GLY A 93 4.27 -15.06 2.71
C GLY A 93 4.69 -15.51 1.32
N VAL A 94 3.88 -16.37 0.72
CA VAL A 94 4.09 -16.93 -0.63
C VAL A 94 3.04 -16.37 -1.60
N TYR A 95 3.46 -16.01 -2.81
CA TYR A 95 2.60 -15.43 -3.85
C TYR A 95 1.77 -16.52 -4.54
N ARG A 96 0.72 -17.01 -3.88
CA ARG A 96 -0.16 -18.07 -4.39
C ARG A 96 -1.35 -17.51 -5.15
N HIS A 97 -1.88 -18.32 -6.07
CA HIS A 97 -3.18 -18.09 -6.72
C HIS A 97 -3.29 -16.74 -7.48
N ALA A 98 -2.20 -16.29 -8.10
CA ALA A 98 -2.21 -15.10 -8.93
C ALA A 98 -3.07 -15.28 -10.20
N SER A 99 -4.08 -14.43 -10.34
CA SER A 99 -5.04 -14.42 -11.44
C SER A 99 -5.31 -13.00 -11.91
N ALA A 100 -5.91 -12.85 -13.10
CA ALA A 100 -6.32 -11.55 -13.61
C ALA A 100 -7.53 -11.66 -14.53
N GLN A 101 -8.32 -10.60 -14.56
CA GLN A 101 -9.38 -10.38 -15.52
C GLN A 101 -9.21 -8.97 -16.11
N GLY A 102 -8.76 -8.91 -17.37
CA GLY A 102 -8.38 -7.63 -17.99
C GLY A 102 -7.25 -6.93 -17.22
N PRO A 103 -7.37 -5.64 -16.89
CA PRO A 103 -6.33 -4.89 -16.18
C PRO A 103 -6.34 -5.12 -14.65
N VAL A 104 -7.30 -5.89 -14.12
CA VAL A 104 -7.44 -6.14 -12.68
C VAL A 104 -6.86 -7.51 -12.34
N GLY A 105 -5.87 -7.53 -11.46
CA GLY A 105 -5.24 -8.74 -10.93
C GLY A 105 -5.65 -9.03 -9.49
N LEU A 106 -5.64 -10.29 -9.10
CA LEU A 106 -5.93 -10.77 -7.75
C LEU A 106 -4.84 -11.77 -7.33
N LEU A 107 -4.31 -11.60 -6.12
CA LEU A 107 -3.66 -12.69 -5.38
C LEU A 107 -4.49 -12.97 -4.15
N VAL A 108 -4.98 -14.20 -4.01
CA VAL A 108 -5.81 -14.62 -2.88
C VAL A 108 -5.12 -15.79 -2.20
N GLY A 109 -4.04 -15.47 -1.49
CA GLY A 109 -3.29 -16.41 -0.66
C GLY A 109 -3.69 -16.34 0.81
N PRO A 110 -3.28 -17.33 1.64
CA PRO A 110 -3.53 -17.28 3.08
C PRO A 110 -2.76 -16.15 3.77
N GLU A 111 -1.55 -15.82 3.29
CA GLU A 111 -0.74 -14.73 3.83
C GLU A 111 -0.74 -13.50 2.91
N ILE A 112 -0.44 -13.68 1.62
CA ILE A 112 -0.39 -12.60 0.64
C ILE A 112 -1.75 -12.46 -0.04
N ASP A 113 -2.46 -11.39 0.29
CA ASP A 113 -3.75 -11.01 -0.29
C ASP A 113 -3.64 -9.62 -0.93
N LEU A 114 -3.76 -9.57 -2.26
CA LEU A 114 -3.57 -8.35 -3.06
C LEU A 114 -4.74 -8.12 -4.01
N ARG A 115 -5.11 -6.84 -4.20
CA ARG A 115 -5.87 -6.36 -5.35
C ARG A 115 -4.93 -5.51 -6.21
N LEU A 116 -4.82 -5.81 -7.49
CA LEU A 116 -3.85 -5.23 -8.40
C LEU A 116 -4.55 -4.50 -9.53
N PHE A 117 -4.08 -3.30 -9.85
CA PHE A 117 -4.61 -2.48 -10.93
C PHE A 117 -3.49 -2.20 -11.93
N PHE A 118 -3.27 -3.12 -12.87
CA PHE A 118 -2.12 -3.10 -13.78
C PHE A 118 -2.09 -1.87 -14.70
N SER A 119 -3.21 -1.17 -14.87
CA SER A 119 -3.25 0.13 -15.57
C SER A 119 -2.40 1.22 -14.92
N HIS A 120 -2.01 1.05 -13.66
CA HIS A 120 -1.12 1.97 -12.93
C HIS A 120 0.33 1.48 -12.87
N TRP A 121 0.65 0.31 -13.43
CA TRP A 121 1.99 -0.26 -13.43
C TRP A 121 2.72 0.18 -14.70
N HIS A 122 3.86 0.86 -14.55
CA HIS A 122 4.62 1.43 -15.66
C HIS A 122 5.97 0.74 -15.87
N VAL A 123 6.78 0.62 -14.82
CA VAL A 123 8.11 -0.03 -14.89
C VAL A 123 8.33 -0.93 -13.67
N GLY A 124 8.89 -2.11 -13.92
CA GLY A 124 9.41 -3.02 -12.90
C GLY A 124 10.92 -3.12 -12.96
N PHE A 125 11.57 -3.21 -11.81
CA PHE A 125 13.01 -3.44 -11.70
C PHE A 125 13.31 -4.60 -10.75
N HIS A 126 14.28 -5.45 -11.12
CA HIS A 126 15.02 -6.23 -10.14
C HIS A 126 16.15 -5.37 -9.59
N VAL A 127 16.12 -5.09 -8.29
CA VAL A 127 17.11 -4.28 -7.60
C VAL A 127 17.94 -5.17 -6.70
N THR A 128 19.25 -5.04 -6.82
CA THR A 128 20.24 -5.64 -5.93
C THR A 128 20.95 -4.52 -5.19
N GLU A 129 20.93 -4.55 -3.86
CA GLU A 129 21.49 -3.49 -3.01
C GLU A 129 22.46 -4.07 -1.97
N SER A 130 23.66 -3.52 -1.90
CA SER A 130 24.65 -3.84 -0.88
C SER A 130 24.33 -3.09 0.41
N THR A 131 24.01 -3.80 1.48
CA THR A 131 23.71 -3.19 2.79
C THR A 131 24.65 -3.72 3.87
N PRO A 132 24.71 -3.10 5.07
CA PRO A 132 25.44 -3.68 6.20
C PRO A 132 24.99 -5.10 6.60
N ARG A 133 23.77 -5.49 6.20
CA ARG A 133 23.20 -6.84 6.42
C ARG A 133 23.51 -7.81 5.27
N GLY A 134 24.36 -7.41 4.32
CA GLY A 134 24.67 -8.16 3.11
C GLY A 134 23.89 -7.70 1.88
N LEU A 135 24.00 -8.49 0.82
CA LEU A 135 23.34 -8.25 -0.46
C LEU A 135 21.85 -8.52 -0.35
N GLN A 136 21.03 -7.54 -0.73
CA GLN A 136 19.57 -7.63 -0.69
C GLN A 136 19.01 -7.63 -2.11
N HIS A 137 18.02 -8.48 -2.37
CA HIS A 137 17.34 -8.55 -3.65
C HIS A 137 15.87 -8.13 -3.50
N SER A 138 15.38 -7.36 -4.47
CA SER A 138 13.97 -6.98 -4.50
C SER A 138 13.46 -6.80 -5.92
N LEU A 139 12.15 -6.99 -6.11
CA LEU A 139 11.41 -6.57 -7.29
C LEU A 139 10.64 -5.30 -6.90
N GLN A 140 10.78 -4.23 -7.66
CA GLN A 140 10.18 -2.93 -7.34
C GLN A 140 9.41 -2.40 -8.54
N PHE A 141 8.14 -2.08 -8.33
CA PHE A 141 7.21 -1.63 -9.38
C PHE A 141 6.81 -0.18 -9.14
N PHE A 142 6.76 0.59 -10.22
CA PHE A 142 6.51 2.03 -10.19
C PHE A 142 5.43 2.42 -11.18
N ASP A 143 4.72 3.51 -10.87
CA ASP A 143 3.77 4.13 -11.78
C ASP A 143 4.46 5.06 -12.81
N ARG A 144 3.68 5.68 -13.69
CA ARG A 144 4.21 6.56 -14.74
C ARG A 144 4.96 7.79 -14.23
N HIS A 145 4.74 8.18 -12.96
CA HIS A 145 5.41 9.30 -12.29
C HIS A 145 6.62 8.83 -11.46
N GLY A 146 6.87 7.53 -11.40
CA GLY A 146 7.96 6.93 -10.63
C GLY A 146 7.64 6.82 -9.13
N VAL A 147 6.36 6.83 -8.76
CA VAL A 147 5.90 6.54 -7.40
C VAL A 147 5.81 5.02 -7.23
N ALA A 148 6.32 4.51 -6.10
CA ALA A 148 6.29 3.08 -5.82
C ALA A 148 4.85 2.56 -5.72
N VAL A 149 4.56 1.51 -6.49
CA VAL A 149 3.28 0.80 -6.50
C VAL A 149 3.32 -0.39 -5.55
N HIS A 150 4.35 -1.22 -5.67
CA HIS A 150 4.51 -2.44 -4.88
C HIS A 150 5.97 -2.90 -4.89
N LYS A 151 6.39 -3.61 -3.85
CA LYS A 151 7.73 -4.23 -3.79
C LYS A 151 7.68 -5.63 -3.21
N VAL A 152 8.59 -6.47 -3.69
CA VAL A 152 8.81 -7.82 -3.20
C VAL A 152 10.26 -7.94 -2.78
N HIS A 153 10.52 -8.20 -1.51
CA HIS A 153 11.87 -8.37 -0.97
C HIS A 153 12.15 -9.85 -0.76
N ALA A 154 13.27 -10.32 -1.31
CA ALA A 154 13.80 -11.63 -0.99
C ALA A 154 14.16 -11.70 0.50
N ARG A 155 14.07 -12.90 1.06
CA ARG A 155 14.39 -13.22 2.45
C ARG A 155 15.46 -14.31 2.49
N PRO A 156 16.08 -14.58 3.66
CA PRO A 156 17.08 -15.63 3.78
C PRO A 156 16.60 -17.03 3.30
N GLN A 157 15.30 -17.29 3.37
CA GLN A 157 14.66 -18.55 2.96
C GLN A 157 14.19 -18.56 1.50
N THR A 158 14.35 -17.47 0.76
CA THR A 158 13.96 -17.41 -0.66
C THR A 158 14.82 -18.36 -1.49
N ASP A 159 14.20 -19.12 -2.39
CA ASP A 159 14.89 -19.92 -3.39
C ASP A 159 15.53 -18.99 -4.42
N PHE A 160 16.84 -18.77 -4.29
CA PHE A 160 17.58 -17.86 -5.15
C PHE A 160 17.80 -18.40 -6.57
N ASP A 161 17.80 -19.71 -6.78
CA ASP A 161 17.89 -20.30 -8.12
C ASP A 161 16.59 -20.01 -8.88
N ALA A 162 15.43 -20.21 -8.22
CA ALA A 162 14.13 -19.82 -8.76
C ALA A 162 14.02 -18.30 -8.97
N TRP A 163 14.52 -17.50 -8.02
CA TRP A 163 14.54 -16.03 -8.13
C TRP A 163 15.33 -15.56 -9.36
N HIS A 164 16.55 -16.06 -9.54
CA HIS A 164 17.39 -15.68 -10.67
C HIS A 164 16.81 -16.15 -12.00
N ALA A 165 16.23 -17.36 -12.05
CA ALA A 165 15.53 -17.85 -13.22
C ALA A 165 14.31 -16.97 -13.58
N LEU A 166 13.57 -16.49 -12.57
CA LEU A 166 12.44 -15.58 -12.75
C LEU A 166 12.91 -14.24 -13.33
N VAL A 167 13.92 -13.62 -12.72
CA VAL A 167 14.49 -12.34 -13.21
C VAL A 167 15.02 -12.49 -14.63
N ALA A 168 15.74 -13.57 -14.93
CA ALA A 168 16.27 -13.81 -16.26
C ALA A 168 15.17 -13.97 -17.32
N ARG A 169 14.05 -14.63 -16.97
CA ARG A 169 12.89 -14.78 -17.86
C ARG A 169 12.22 -13.45 -18.18
N HIS A 170 12.11 -12.58 -17.18
CA HIS A 170 11.43 -11.28 -17.30
C HIS A 170 12.38 -10.12 -17.59
N HIS A 171 13.65 -10.37 -17.88
CA HIS A 171 14.59 -9.31 -18.21
C HIS A 171 14.18 -8.64 -19.53
N SER A 172 14.00 -7.31 -19.48
CA SER A 172 13.80 -6.50 -20.67
C SER A 172 15.14 -5.99 -21.19
N PRO A 173 15.53 -6.31 -22.45
CA PRO A 173 16.74 -5.76 -23.06
C PRO A 173 16.55 -4.30 -23.51
N LEU A 174 15.33 -3.76 -23.42
CA LEU A 174 15.04 -2.39 -23.79
C LEU A 174 15.47 -1.43 -22.67
N PRO A 175 15.91 -0.19 -23.00
CA PRO A 175 16.14 0.83 -22.00
C PRO A 175 14.89 1.04 -21.13
N SER A 176 15.10 1.37 -19.85
CA SER A 176 13.99 1.73 -18.95
C SER A 176 13.15 2.83 -19.59
N PRO A 177 11.82 2.71 -19.61
CA PRO A 177 10.94 3.83 -19.92
C PRO A 177 11.24 5.01 -18.99
N GLY A 178 11.08 6.23 -19.52
CA GLY A 178 11.19 7.44 -18.72
C GLY A 178 9.98 7.61 -17.79
N PHE A 179 10.14 8.47 -16.77
CA PHE A 179 9.06 8.87 -15.87
C PHE A 179 8.58 10.28 -16.20
N GLU A 180 7.27 10.50 -16.09
CA GLU A 180 6.65 11.82 -16.22
C GLU A 180 6.94 12.66 -14.97
N PRO A 181 7.46 13.90 -15.11
CA PRO A 181 7.66 14.78 -13.98
C PRO A 181 6.37 15.10 -13.22
N GLY A 182 6.50 15.35 -11.93
CA GLY A 182 5.39 15.76 -11.06
C GLY A 182 4.60 14.60 -10.46
N GLU A 183 3.50 14.95 -9.80
CA GLU A 183 2.56 13.98 -9.21
C GLU A 183 1.32 13.84 -10.09
N PRO A 184 0.61 12.70 -10.01
CA PRO A 184 -0.69 12.58 -10.64
C PRO A 184 -1.62 13.73 -10.23
N LEU A 185 -2.30 14.34 -11.20
CA LEU A 185 -3.27 15.39 -10.93
C LEU A 185 -4.38 14.88 -10.02
N ARG A 186 -4.63 15.60 -8.92
CA ARG A 186 -5.81 15.41 -8.08
C ARG A 186 -6.97 16.17 -8.69
N THR A 187 -8.09 15.49 -8.92
CA THR A 187 -9.34 16.16 -9.25
C THR A 187 -9.95 16.67 -7.96
N ALA A 188 -10.15 17.99 -7.87
CA ALA A 188 -10.82 18.57 -6.71
C ALA A 188 -12.28 18.11 -6.67
N ASP A 189 -12.78 17.85 -5.47
CA ASP A 189 -14.20 17.59 -5.25
C ASP A 189 -15.03 18.82 -5.70
N ARG A 190 -16.19 18.54 -6.28
CA ARG A 190 -17.20 19.58 -6.57
C ARG A 190 -17.76 20.13 -5.26
N PRO A 191 -18.36 21.33 -5.23
CA PRO A 191 -19.06 21.80 -4.05
C PRO A 191 -20.11 20.80 -3.54
N ASP A 192 -20.17 20.57 -2.23
CA ASP A 192 -21.10 19.63 -1.60
C ASP A 192 -22.56 19.91 -2.01
N ALA A 193 -22.93 21.18 -2.19
CA ALA A 193 -24.27 21.61 -2.61
C ALA A 193 -24.65 21.19 -4.05
N GLU A 194 -23.68 20.79 -4.88
CA GLU A 194 -23.92 20.28 -6.24
C GLU A 194 -24.10 18.76 -6.30
N ILE A 195 -23.90 18.07 -5.17
CA ILE A 195 -24.07 16.63 -5.07
C ILE A 195 -25.52 16.32 -4.69
N ASP A 196 -26.15 15.40 -5.44
CA ASP A 196 -27.44 14.83 -5.08
C ASP A 196 -27.27 13.88 -3.88
N ALA A 197 -27.24 14.45 -2.67
CA ALA A 197 -27.03 13.71 -1.44
C ALA A 197 -28.18 12.73 -1.13
N LEU A 198 -29.42 13.06 -1.52
CA LEU A 198 -30.55 12.15 -1.34
C LEU A 198 -30.40 10.93 -2.24
N GLY A 199 -30.17 11.13 -3.54
CA GLY A 199 -29.94 10.04 -4.48
C GLY A 199 -28.70 9.20 -4.12
N LEU A 200 -27.64 9.85 -3.60
CA LEU A 200 -26.45 9.16 -3.10
C LEU A 200 -26.79 8.21 -1.95
N GLY A 201 -27.57 8.68 -0.97
CA GLY A 201 -28.02 7.89 0.17
C GLY A 201 -28.94 6.72 -0.25
N GLU A 202 -29.88 6.96 -1.15
CA GLU A 202 -30.76 5.91 -1.68
C GLU A 202 -29.97 4.84 -2.44
N ALA A 203 -29.01 5.25 -3.28
CA ALA A 203 -28.16 4.32 -4.01
C ALA A 203 -27.23 3.54 -3.09
N TRP A 204 -26.71 4.17 -2.03
CA TRP A 204 -25.85 3.51 -1.04
C TRP A 204 -26.64 2.47 -0.26
N ALA A 205 -27.85 2.81 0.18
CA ALA A 205 -28.74 1.89 0.88
C ALA A 205 -29.14 0.65 0.04
N ALA A 206 -29.09 0.77 -1.30
CA ALA A 206 -29.43 -0.28 -2.25
C ALA A 206 -28.23 -1.14 -2.72
N MET A 207 -27.03 -0.96 -2.16
CA MET A 207 -25.88 -1.80 -2.49
C MET A 207 -26.04 -3.24 -1.99
N HIS A 208 -25.53 -4.20 -2.76
CA HIS A 208 -25.53 -5.63 -2.41
C HIS A 208 -24.11 -6.18 -2.18
N ASP A 209 -23.08 -5.48 -2.65
CA ASP A 209 -21.69 -5.80 -2.40
C ASP A 209 -20.82 -4.55 -2.15
N THR A 210 -19.80 -4.67 -1.30
CA THR A 210 -18.92 -3.55 -0.94
C THR A 210 -18.13 -2.96 -2.12
N HIS A 211 -17.87 -3.75 -3.17
CA HIS A 211 -17.14 -3.30 -4.34
C HIS A 211 -17.97 -2.38 -5.25
N GLU A 212 -19.31 -2.40 -5.14
CA GLU A 212 -20.21 -1.46 -5.83
C GLU A 212 -19.97 -0.01 -5.40
N PHE A 213 -19.42 0.21 -4.21
CA PHE A 213 -19.19 1.54 -3.67
C PHE A 213 -18.32 2.41 -4.60
N PHE A 214 -17.34 1.81 -5.28
CA PHE A 214 -16.48 2.54 -6.21
C PHE A 214 -17.26 3.09 -7.42
N ASP A 215 -18.16 2.29 -7.98
CA ASP A 215 -18.98 2.71 -9.11
C ASP A 215 -20.08 3.70 -8.68
N LEU A 216 -20.57 3.57 -7.46
CA LEU A 216 -21.46 4.56 -6.83
C LEU A 216 -20.77 5.92 -6.71
N LEU A 217 -19.54 6.01 -6.18
CA LEU A 217 -18.79 7.28 -6.09
C LEU A 217 -18.60 7.92 -7.48
N LYS A 218 -18.27 7.12 -8.50
CA LYS A 218 -18.14 7.59 -9.89
C LYS A 218 -19.46 8.12 -10.45
N ARG A 219 -20.57 7.40 -10.23
CA ARG A 219 -21.90 7.77 -10.72
C ARG A 219 -22.33 9.14 -10.21
N PHE A 220 -22.08 9.42 -8.93
CA PHE A 220 -22.40 10.71 -8.31
C PHE A 220 -21.28 11.75 -8.45
N GLN A 221 -20.14 11.39 -9.06
CA GLN A 221 -18.95 12.23 -9.22
C GLN A 221 -18.57 12.91 -7.90
N VAL A 222 -18.47 12.10 -6.86
CA VAL A 222 -18.24 12.51 -5.47
C VAL A 222 -16.94 11.86 -4.97
N GLY A 223 -16.11 12.63 -4.27
CA GLY A 223 -14.93 12.11 -3.61
C GLY A 223 -15.29 11.13 -2.48
N ARG A 224 -14.37 10.24 -2.12
CA ARG A 224 -14.65 9.26 -1.06
C ARG A 224 -14.94 9.94 0.28
N LEU A 225 -14.05 10.82 0.73
CA LEU A 225 -14.22 11.56 1.99
C LEU A 225 -15.45 12.46 1.94
N GLN A 226 -15.69 13.15 0.81
CA GLN A 226 -16.90 13.95 0.59
C GLN A 226 -18.18 13.12 0.73
N ALA A 227 -18.24 11.92 0.14
CA ALA A 227 -19.38 11.03 0.28
C ALA A 227 -19.58 10.59 1.74
N LEU A 228 -18.50 10.37 2.49
CA LEU A 228 -18.61 10.03 3.92
C LEU A 228 -19.21 11.18 4.71
N ARG A 229 -18.77 12.42 4.49
CA ARG A 229 -19.34 13.61 5.16
C ARG A 229 -20.81 13.82 4.81
N LEU A 230 -21.16 13.70 3.52
CA LEU A 230 -22.54 13.87 3.06
C LEU A 230 -23.50 12.81 3.64
N MET A 231 -22.99 11.64 3.99
CA MET A 231 -23.76 10.52 4.56
C MET A 231 -23.66 10.41 6.09
N GLU A 232 -23.14 11.44 6.76
CA GLU A 232 -23.01 11.48 8.21
C GLU A 232 -24.38 11.31 8.89
N GLY A 233 -24.43 10.44 9.91
CA GLY A 233 -25.65 10.11 10.64
C GLY A 233 -26.54 9.08 9.95
N VAL A 234 -26.30 8.78 8.67
CA VAL A 234 -27.04 7.77 7.89
C VAL A 234 -26.20 6.51 7.72
N HIS A 235 -25.15 6.56 6.91
CA HIS A 235 -24.25 5.44 6.63
C HIS A 235 -22.89 5.58 7.33
N THR A 236 -22.56 6.79 7.79
CA THR A 236 -21.24 7.09 8.34
C THR A 236 -21.33 7.85 9.65
N ARG A 237 -20.27 7.78 10.45
CA ARG A 237 -20.10 8.57 11.67
C ARG A 237 -18.63 8.96 11.81
N PRO A 238 -18.32 10.22 12.16
CA PRO A 238 -16.95 10.59 12.48
C PRO A 238 -16.53 9.85 13.75
N ALA A 239 -15.25 9.51 13.82
CA ALA A 239 -14.61 8.98 15.01
C ALA A 239 -13.58 10.00 15.54
N PRO A 240 -13.32 10.02 16.87
CA PRO A 240 -12.31 10.89 17.45
C PRO A 240 -10.90 10.64 16.90
N ALA A 241 -10.01 11.63 17.03
CA ALA A 241 -8.65 11.55 16.48
C ALA A 241 -7.82 10.36 17.02
N ASP A 242 -8.09 9.90 18.24
CA ASP A 242 -7.43 8.76 18.87
C ASP A 242 -8.05 7.40 18.50
N ALA A 243 -9.09 7.37 17.67
CA ALA A 243 -9.83 6.15 17.33
C ALA A 243 -8.94 5.08 16.70
N THR A 244 -7.95 5.46 15.88
CA THR A 244 -7.05 4.49 15.24
C THR A 244 -6.12 3.81 16.25
N ALA A 245 -5.56 4.57 17.20
CA ALA A 245 -4.76 4.00 18.27
C ALA A 245 -5.58 3.09 19.19
N ARG A 246 -6.79 3.55 19.56
CA ARG A 246 -7.74 2.74 20.33
C ARG A 246 -8.13 1.46 19.61
N LEU A 247 -8.38 1.51 18.30
CA LEU A 247 -8.70 0.35 17.48
C LEU A 247 -7.58 -0.69 17.57
N LEU A 248 -6.34 -0.29 17.30
CA LEU A 248 -5.21 -1.24 17.31
C LEU A 248 -4.96 -1.82 18.71
N ALA A 249 -5.01 -0.99 19.75
CA ALA A 249 -4.84 -1.46 21.13
C ALA A 249 -5.95 -2.43 21.56
N GLN A 250 -7.22 -2.07 21.33
CA GLN A 250 -8.35 -2.90 21.74
C GLN A 250 -8.44 -4.20 20.92
N ALA A 251 -8.16 -4.16 19.63
CA ALA A 251 -8.14 -5.37 18.79
C ALA A 251 -7.01 -6.32 19.21
N ARG A 252 -5.83 -5.80 19.54
CA ARG A 252 -4.72 -6.57 20.13
C ARG A 252 -5.15 -7.22 21.45
N ASP A 253 -5.66 -6.43 22.39
CA ASP A 253 -5.96 -6.89 23.76
C ASP A 253 -7.08 -7.94 23.79
N ALA A 254 -8.09 -7.78 22.94
CA ALA A 254 -9.19 -8.73 22.82
C ALA A 254 -8.90 -9.88 21.82
N GLY A 255 -7.78 -9.84 21.10
CA GLY A 255 -7.45 -10.82 20.06
C GLY A 255 -8.44 -10.83 18.89
N VAL A 256 -9.08 -9.70 18.60
CA VAL A 256 -10.08 -9.59 17.52
C VAL A 256 -9.35 -9.68 16.18
N PRO A 257 -9.65 -10.68 15.33
CA PRO A 257 -9.04 -10.77 14.02
C PRO A 257 -9.63 -9.69 13.10
N ILE A 258 -8.76 -8.83 12.57
CA ILE A 258 -9.15 -7.75 11.67
C ILE A 258 -8.56 -7.96 10.28
N MET A 259 -9.04 -7.15 9.34
CA MET A 259 -8.40 -6.96 8.05
C MET A 259 -7.86 -5.52 7.96
N VAL A 260 -6.64 -5.37 7.46
CA VAL A 260 -5.98 -4.07 7.29
C VAL A 260 -5.67 -3.87 5.81
N PHE A 261 -6.34 -2.89 5.19
CA PHE A 261 -6.21 -2.57 3.78
C PHE A 261 -5.34 -1.32 3.61
N VAL A 262 -4.19 -1.48 2.97
CA VAL A 262 -3.28 -0.38 2.63
C VAL A 262 -3.05 -0.35 1.14
N GLY A 263 -3.33 0.79 0.52
CA GLY A 263 -3.25 0.97 -0.92
C GLY A 263 -2.11 1.88 -1.35
N SER A 264 -1.52 1.56 -2.50
CA SER A 264 -0.92 2.51 -3.43
C SER A 264 -1.89 2.75 -4.60
N ARG A 265 -1.48 3.49 -5.64
CA ARG A 265 -2.32 3.70 -6.82
C ARG A 265 -2.61 2.40 -7.60
N GLY A 266 -1.71 1.44 -7.55
CA GLY A 266 -1.78 0.23 -8.38
C GLY A 266 -1.89 -1.09 -7.61
N CYS A 267 -1.91 -1.04 -6.27
CA CYS A 267 -1.95 -2.21 -5.41
C CYS A 267 -2.69 -1.90 -4.12
N ILE A 268 -3.58 -2.78 -3.66
CA ILE A 268 -4.08 -2.82 -2.29
C ILE A 268 -3.58 -4.10 -1.67
N GLN A 269 -2.85 -3.98 -0.56
CA GLN A 269 -2.35 -5.10 0.22
C GLN A 269 -3.17 -5.26 1.49
N ILE A 270 -3.55 -6.51 1.76
CA ILE A 270 -4.49 -6.86 2.80
C ILE A 270 -3.80 -7.77 3.80
N HIS A 271 -3.81 -7.39 5.06
CA HIS A 271 -3.57 -8.33 6.16
C HIS A 271 -4.94 -8.84 6.62
N THR A 272 -5.04 -10.14 6.96
CA THR A 272 -6.19 -10.70 7.67
C THR A 272 -5.67 -11.53 8.85
N GLY A 273 -6.16 -11.25 10.06
CA GLY A 273 -5.79 -11.99 11.26
C GLY A 273 -5.70 -11.13 12.52
N PRO A 274 -5.38 -11.75 13.66
CA PRO A 274 -4.98 -11.02 14.85
C PRO A 274 -3.55 -10.48 14.67
N PHE A 275 -3.16 -9.55 15.54
CA PHE A 275 -1.80 -9.09 15.71
C PHE A 275 -1.49 -8.88 17.19
N HIS A 276 -0.22 -8.85 17.55
CA HIS A 276 0.19 -9.00 18.95
C HIS A 276 1.00 -7.83 19.49
N ARG A 277 1.89 -7.24 18.70
CA ARG A 277 2.82 -6.21 19.18
C ARG A 277 2.51 -4.86 18.57
N VAL A 278 1.83 -4.01 19.35
CA VAL A 278 1.54 -2.62 18.99
C VAL A 278 2.44 -1.67 19.79
N GLU A 279 3.24 -0.85 19.10
CA GLU A 279 4.20 0.04 19.74
C GLU A 279 4.21 1.45 19.12
N PRO A 280 4.00 2.51 19.92
CA PRO A 280 4.27 3.87 19.48
C PRO A 280 5.79 4.15 19.47
N MET A 281 6.28 4.79 18.41
CA MET A 281 7.68 5.20 18.26
C MET A 281 7.75 6.60 17.63
N GLY A 282 7.79 7.64 18.47
CA GLY A 282 7.69 9.02 18.00
C GLY A 282 6.32 9.25 17.32
N PRO A 283 6.27 9.76 16.07
CA PRO A 283 5.01 9.96 15.35
C PRO A 283 4.43 8.68 14.72
N TRP A 284 5.08 7.53 14.91
CA TRP A 284 4.69 6.27 14.29
C TRP A 284 3.93 5.38 15.27
N LEU A 285 2.78 4.88 14.82
CA LEU A 285 2.08 3.77 15.45
C LEU A 285 2.40 2.49 14.67
N ASN A 286 2.98 1.50 15.35
CA ASN A 286 3.52 0.31 14.69
C ASN A 286 2.81 -0.96 15.12
N VAL A 287 2.62 -1.88 14.16
CA VAL A 287 2.45 -3.31 14.43
C VAL A 287 3.77 -3.99 14.06
N LEU A 288 4.34 -4.79 14.97
CA LEU A 288 5.68 -5.39 14.83
C LEU A 288 5.66 -6.90 15.07
N ASP A 289 4.85 -7.61 14.29
CA ASP A 289 4.72 -9.07 14.38
C ASP A 289 5.64 -9.77 13.36
N ASP A 290 5.98 -11.04 13.63
CA ASP A 290 6.94 -11.82 12.83
C ASP A 290 6.57 -11.88 11.33
N GLY A 291 5.28 -11.96 11.01
CA GLY A 291 4.79 -12.07 9.63
C GLY A 291 4.06 -10.83 9.10
N PHE A 292 3.87 -9.80 9.91
CA PHE A 292 3.14 -8.59 9.54
C PHE A 292 3.68 -7.36 10.29
N ASN A 293 4.16 -6.38 9.53
CA ASN A 293 4.53 -5.08 10.07
C ASN A 293 3.67 -3.99 9.44
N LEU A 294 3.28 -3.04 10.27
CA LEU A 294 2.53 -1.85 9.87
C LEU A 294 3.22 -0.65 10.49
N HIS A 295 3.47 0.40 9.70
CA HIS A 295 4.07 1.64 10.19
C HIS A 295 3.18 2.80 9.77
N LEU A 296 2.34 3.30 10.68
CA LEU A 296 1.38 4.36 10.43
C LEU A 296 1.87 5.69 11.02
N ARG A 297 1.87 6.76 10.23
CA ARG A 297 2.06 8.14 10.69
C ARG A 297 0.79 8.63 11.36
N GLU A 298 0.75 8.53 12.69
CA GLU A 298 -0.42 8.93 13.47
C GLU A 298 -0.65 10.45 13.37
N ASP A 299 0.42 11.24 13.33
CA ASP A 299 0.38 12.70 13.19
C ASP A 299 -0.11 13.19 11.80
N ALA A 300 -0.25 12.28 10.83
CA ALA A 300 -0.80 12.59 9.51
C ALA A 300 -2.30 12.31 9.39
N ILE A 301 -2.92 11.69 10.40
CA ILE A 301 -4.36 11.42 10.42
C ILE A 301 -5.11 12.75 10.53
N HIS A 302 -5.96 13.03 9.56
CA HIS A 302 -6.84 14.21 9.56
C HIS A 302 -8.25 13.86 10.00
N GLU A 303 -8.83 12.81 9.43
CA GLU A 303 -10.19 12.37 9.72
C GLU A 303 -10.24 10.84 9.84
N THR A 304 -11.07 10.34 10.76
CA THR A 304 -11.37 8.91 10.88
C THR A 304 -12.88 8.74 10.87
N TRP A 305 -13.36 7.78 10.10
CA TRP A 305 -14.79 7.56 9.88
C TRP A 305 -15.16 6.10 10.10
N LEU A 306 -16.21 5.86 10.86
CA LEU A 306 -16.96 4.62 10.79
C LEU A 306 -17.88 4.67 9.57
N VAL A 307 -17.84 3.62 8.76
CA VAL A 307 -18.60 3.52 7.51
C VAL A 307 -19.34 2.18 7.48
N SER A 308 -20.64 2.21 7.25
CA SER A 308 -21.48 1.02 7.08
C SER A 308 -21.95 0.91 5.63
N LYS A 309 -21.69 -0.23 5.00
CA LYS A 309 -22.10 -0.52 3.63
C LYS A 309 -23.01 -1.75 3.63
N PRO A 310 -24.26 -1.66 3.12
CA PRO A 310 -25.11 -2.85 3.04
C PRO A 310 -24.53 -3.84 2.03
N THR A 311 -24.75 -5.12 2.32
CA THR A 311 -24.44 -6.23 1.42
C THR A 311 -25.51 -7.32 1.57
N ASP A 312 -25.53 -8.29 0.66
CA ASP A 312 -26.38 -9.48 0.77
C ASP A 312 -26.13 -10.29 2.04
N ASP A 313 -24.90 -10.26 2.57
CA ASP A 313 -24.49 -10.93 3.80
C ASP A 313 -24.80 -10.11 5.07
N GLY A 314 -25.46 -8.96 4.93
CA GLY A 314 -25.67 -7.97 5.99
C GLY A 314 -24.71 -6.77 5.89
N PRO A 315 -24.84 -5.79 6.78
CA PRO A 315 -23.97 -4.61 6.74
C PRO A 315 -22.51 -4.98 7.03
N VAL A 316 -21.59 -4.39 6.27
CA VAL A 316 -20.16 -4.44 6.51
C VAL A 316 -19.69 -3.08 7.03
N THR A 317 -19.15 -3.09 8.24
CA THR A 317 -18.63 -1.93 8.94
C THR A 317 -17.13 -1.83 8.75
N SER A 318 -16.63 -0.63 8.40
CA SER A 318 -15.22 -0.32 8.30
C SER A 318 -14.86 0.94 9.08
N ILE A 319 -13.61 1.01 9.54
CA ILE A 319 -12.99 2.24 10.02
C ILE A 319 -12.03 2.72 8.94
N GLU A 320 -12.29 3.90 8.39
CA GLU A 320 -11.53 4.48 7.28
C GLU A 320 -10.80 5.74 7.75
N VAL A 321 -9.50 5.79 7.50
CA VAL A 321 -8.59 6.84 8.00
C VAL A 321 -8.07 7.64 6.82
N PHE A 322 -8.17 8.96 6.91
CA PHE A 322 -7.85 9.90 5.82
C PHE A 322 -6.79 10.91 6.25
N ASP A 323 -5.98 11.34 5.28
CA ASP A 323 -5.07 12.46 5.45
C ASP A 323 -5.77 13.81 5.16
N ARG A 324 -5.02 14.90 5.33
CA ARG A 324 -5.53 16.27 5.11
C ARG A 324 -5.92 16.58 3.65
N HIS A 325 -5.53 15.72 2.71
CA HIS A 325 -5.83 15.84 1.29
C HIS A 325 -7.06 14.99 0.90
N GLY A 326 -7.64 14.24 1.85
CA GLY A 326 -8.74 13.32 1.61
C GLY A 326 -8.32 11.99 1.00
N ASP A 327 -7.02 11.71 0.94
CA ASP A 327 -6.49 10.43 0.50
C ASP A 327 -6.63 9.39 1.64
N VAL A 328 -7.02 8.17 1.30
CA VAL A 328 -7.13 7.07 2.27
C VAL A 328 -5.74 6.65 2.73
N ILE A 329 -5.49 6.75 4.03
CA ILE A 329 -4.29 6.21 4.67
C ILE A 329 -4.45 4.70 4.82
N VAL A 330 -5.52 4.26 5.50
CA VAL A 330 -5.78 2.84 5.79
C VAL A 330 -7.26 2.60 6.03
N MET A 331 -7.74 1.39 5.73
CA MET A 331 -9.08 0.93 6.10
C MET A 331 -8.99 -0.36 6.92
N PHE A 332 -9.80 -0.43 7.98
CA PHE A 332 -9.91 -1.59 8.87
C PHE A 332 -11.29 -2.23 8.76
N PHE A 333 -11.32 -3.55 8.75
CA PHE A 333 -12.55 -4.37 8.74
C PHE A 333 -12.42 -5.52 9.73
N GLY A 334 -13.53 -6.16 10.09
CA GLY A 334 -13.49 -7.45 10.79
C GLY A 334 -13.11 -8.56 9.82
N ALA A 335 -12.29 -9.53 10.26
CA ALA A 335 -12.00 -10.70 9.45
C ALA A 335 -13.28 -11.47 9.12
N ARG A 336 -13.55 -11.69 7.82
CA ARG A 336 -14.71 -12.44 7.34
C ARG A 336 -14.36 -13.27 6.11
N LYS A 337 -15.11 -14.35 5.90
CA LYS A 337 -15.10 -15.10 4.63
C LYS A 337 -16.23 -14.60 3.74
N PRO A 338 -16.13 -14.73 2.39
CA PRO A 338 -17.26 -14.47 1.49
C PRO A 338 -18.50 -15.27 1.90
N GLY A 339 -19.68 -14.68 1.82
CA GLY A 339 -20.94 -15.33 2.21
C GLY A 339 -21.21 -15.35 3.72
N GLN A 340 -20.45 -14.59 4.52
CA GLN A 340 -20.60 -14.53 5.97
C GLN A 340 -20.78 -13.09 6.45
N PRO A 341 -21.68 -12.84 7.42
CA PRO A 341 -21.84 -11.54 8.05
C PRO A 341 -20.56 -11.12 8.79
N GLU A 342 -20.42 -9.82 9.04
CA GLU A 342 -19.33 -9.32 9.87
C GLU A 342 -19.39 -9.88 11.30
N ARG A 343 -18.23 -10.02 11.93
CA ARG A 343 -18.15 -10.59 13.27
C ARG A 343 -18.77 -9.64 14.31
N PRO A 344 -19.55 -10.15 15.28
CA PRO A 344 -20.13 -9.31 16.33
C PRO A 344 -19.09 -8.60 17.21
N ASP A 345 -17.94 -9.24 17.46
CA ASP A 345 -16.84 -8.66 18.26
C ASP A 345 -16.19 -7.47 17.53
N TRP A 346 -15.93 -7.60 16.23
CA TRP A 346 -15.51 -6.49 15.37
C TRP A 346 -16.53 -5.35 15.38
N ARG A 347 -17.81 -5.67 15.18
CA ARG A 347 -18.87 -4.66 15.15
C ARG A 347 -18.93 -3.89 16.46
N ALA A 348 -18.90 -4.58 17.60
CA ALA A 348 -18.88 -3.93 18.92
C ALA A 348 -17.67 -3.00 19.08
N LEU A 349 -16.48 -3.46 18.69
CA LEU A 349 -15.26 -2.65 18.73
C LEU A 349 -15.39 -1.40 17.83
N ALA A 350 -15.73 -1.58 16.55
CA ALA A 350 -15.81 -0.49 15.58
C ALA A 350 -16.82 0.59 16.02
N PHE A 351 -18.04 0.20 16.40
CA PHE A 351 -19.05 1.16 16.87
C PHE A 351 -18.65 1.85 18.19
N GLY A 352 -17.96 1.13 19.09
CA GLY A 352 -17.46 1.70 20.36
C GLY A 352 -16.40 2.80 20.18
N LEU A 353 -15.76 2.88 19.00
CA LEU A 353 -14.79 3.95 18.68
C LEU A 353 -15.47 5.30 18.39
N THR A 354 -16.75 5.32 18.05
CA THR A 354 -17.46 6.58 17.70
C THR A 354 -17.93 7.38 18.92
N SER A 355 -17.84 6.80 20.12
CA SER A 355 -18.13 7.48 21.38
C SER A 355 -16.91 8.24 21.89
N ALA A 356 -17.13 9.42 22.45
CA ALA A 356 -16.11 10.14 23.22
C ALA A 356 -15.55 9.24 24.34
N PRO A 357 -14.26 9.33 24.68
CA PRO A 357 -13.71 8.56 25.80
C PRO A 357 -14.54 8.83 27.06
N GLU A 358 -14.95 7.78 27.77
CA GLU A 358 -15.42 7.96 29.14
C GLU A 358 -14.27 8.61 29.91
N ARG A 359 -14.46 9.86 30.35
CA ARG A 359 -13.52 10.49 31.28
C ARG A 359 -13.56 9.63 32.53
N GLU A 360 -12.47 8.95 32.86
CA GLU A 360 -12.28 8.39 34.19
C GLU A 360 -12.59 9.50 35.20
N ALA A 361 -13.68 9.30 35.96
CA ALA A 361 -14.00 10.17 37.07
C ALA A 361 -12.86 10.02 38.08
N ALA A 362 -12.05 11.08 38.21
CA ALA A 362 -10.98 11.19 39.19
C ALA A 362 -11.51 11.11 40.62
#